data_AF-C4LGC1-F1
#
_entry.id   AF-C4LGC1-F1
#
_cell.length_a   1.000
_cell.length_b   1.000
_cell.length_c   1.000
_cell.angle_alpha   90.00
_cell.angle_beta   90.00
_cell.angle_gamma   90.00
#
_symmetry.space_group_name_H-M   'P 1'
#
loop_
_entity.id
_entity.type
_entity.pdbx_description
1 polymer ?
#
loop_
_entity_poly.entity_id
_entity_poly.type
_entity_poly.pdbx_seq_one_letter_code
_entity_poly.pdbx_strand_id
1 'polypeptide(L)' 'MNDWTENLRRAIANSERHGETPERGAYIDAGLPVPEKATDEYQQAPLWRRIINFFEPVW' A
#
# COMPACT_ATOMS: atom_id res chain seq x y z
N MET A 1 13.20 -17.63 -4.76
CA MET A 1 12.57 -16.45 -4.15
C MET A 1 11.20 -16.34 -4.78
N ASN A 2 10.13 -16.50 -4.01
CA ASN A 2 8.77 -16.66 -4.53
C ASN A 2 8.29 -15.39 -5.24
N ASP A 3 7.79 -15.52 -6.47
CA ASP A 3 7.18 -14.43 -7.27
C ASP A 3 6.12 -13.64 -6.51
N TRP A 4 5.48 -14.30 -5.53
CA TRP A 4 4.48 -13.71 -4.64
C TRP A 4 5.00 -12.55 -3.78
N THR A 5 6.22 -12.66 -3.23
CA THR A 5 6.79 -11.61 -2.35
C THR A 5 7.12 -10.34 -3.14
N GLU A 6 7.59 -10.48 -4.39
CA GLU A 6 7.87 -9.35 -5.28
C GLU A 6 6.58 -8.65 -5.69
N ASN A 7 5.54 -9.41 -6.05
CA ASN A 7 4.22 -8.85 -6.34
C ASN A 7 3.61 -8.13 -5.13
N LEU A 8 3.79 -8.67 -3.92
CA LEU A 8 3.32 -8.04 -2.69
C LEU A 8 4.03 -6.71 -2.42
N ARG A 9 5.35 -6.63 -2.63
CA ARG A 9 6.11 -5.37 -2.50
C ARG A 9 5.63 -4.33 -3.49
N ARG A 10 5.36 -4.71 -4.74
CA ARG A 10 4.82 -3.81 -5.76
C ARG A 10 3.43 -3.30 -5.40
N ALA A 11 2.58 -4.17 -4.85
CA ALA A 11 1.25 -3.80 -4.37
C ALA A 11 1.34 -2.79 -3.22
N ILE A 12 2.23 -3.02 -2.25
CA ILE A 12 2.47 -2.10 -1.13
C ILE A 12 2.95 -0.75 -1.65
N ALA A 13 3.96 -0.73 -2.53
CA ALA A 13 4.48 0.51 -3.11
C ALA A 13 3.40 1.31 -3.87
N ASN A 14 2.51 0.61 -4.58
CA ASN A 14 1.40 1.27 -5.28
C ASN A 14 0.36 1.85 -4.31
N SER A 15 0.02 1.10 -3.26
CA SER A 15 -0.90 1.56 -2.21
C SER A 15 -0.35 2.81 -1.51
N GLU A 16 0.94 2.81 -1.17
CA GLU A 16 1.61 3.98 -0.58
C GLU A 16 1.63 5.19 -1.52
N ARG A 17 1.86 5.00 -2.84
CA ARG A 17 1.77 6.08 -3.85
C ARG A 17 0.39 6.72 -3.88
N HIS A 18 -0.67 5.92 -3.74
CA HIS A 18 -2.04 6.38 -3.67
C HIS A 18 -2.42 7.00 -2.31
N GLY A 19 -1.50 7.01 -1.34
CA GLY A 19 -1.71 7.60 -0.01
C GLY A 19 -2.47 6.69 0.93
N GLU A 20 -2.57 5.41 0.59
CA GLU A 20 -3.15 4.35 1.41
C GLU A 20 -2.04 3.73 2.27
N THR A 21 -2.41 3.08 3.36
CA THR A 21 -1.47 2.34 4.20
C THR A 21 -1.97 0.91 4.35
N PRO A 22 -1.27 -0.08 3.75
CA PRO A 22 -1.52 -1.50 3.97
C PRO A 22 -1.51 -1.88 5.45
N GLU A 23 -2.17 -2.99 5.75
CA GLU A 23 -2.12 -3.59 7.08
C GLU A 23 -0.68 -3.98 7.45
N ARG A 24 -0.37 -3.93 8.75
CA ARG A 24 0.94 -4.28 9.29
C ARG A 24 1.42 -5.67 8.88
N GLY A 25 0.51 -6.64 8.77
CA GLY A 25 0.81 -8.00 8.33
C GLY A 25 1.43 -8.05 6.93
N ALA A 26 0.90 -7.27 5.99
CA ALA A 26 1.39 -7.23 4.61
C ALA A 26 2.85 -6.78 4.51
N TYR A 27 3.26 -5.81 5.34
CA TYR A 27 4.66 -5.36 5.40
C TYR A 27 5.59 -6.46 5.94
N ILE A 28 5.16 -7.19 6.96
CA ILE A 28 5.93 -8.30 7.55
C ILE A 28 6.08 -9.43 6.53
N ASP A 29 5.01 -9.81 5.84
CA ASP A 29 5.01 -10.84 4.80
C ASP A 29 5.87 -10.47 3.58
N ALA A 30 5.93 -9.18 3.26
CA ALA A 30 6.79 -8.64 2.21
C ALA A 30 8.28 -8.52 2.62
N GLY A 31 8.59 -8.68 3.92
CA GLY A 31 9.90 -8.42 4.50
C GLY A 31 10.30 -6.94 4.42
N LEU A 32 9.33 -6.03 4.48
CA LEU A 32 9.51 -4.58 4.45
C LEU A 32 9.46 -3.98 5.87
N PRO A 33 10.12 -2.83 6.10
CA PRO A 33 9.97 -2.12 7.37
C PRO A 33 8.52 -1.65 7.54
N VAL A 34 7.94 -1.95 8.71
CA VAL A 34 6.57 -1.56 9.06
C VAL A 34 6.53 -0.06 9.39
N PRO A 35 5.72 0.77 8.73
CA PRO A 35 5.53 2.16 9.10
C PRO A 35 4.88 2.30 10.48
N GLU A 36 5.27 3.31 11.25
CA GLU A 36 4.71 3.54 12.60
C GLU A 36 3.19 3.80 12.60
N LYS A 37 2.68 4.35 11.49
CA LYS A 37 1.25 4.59 11.24
C LYS A 37 0.47 3.34 10.79
N ALA A 38 1.15 2.25 10.46
CA ALA A 38 0.49 1.03 9.97
C ALA A 38 -0.21 0.32 11.11
N THR A 39 -1.52 0.17 10.99
CA THR A 39 -2.38 -0.59 11.91
C THR A 39 -2.56 -2.02 11.42
N ASP A 40 -3.20 -2.85 12.24
CA ASP A 40 -3.61 -4.20 11.82
C ASP A 40 -4.70 -4.18 10.74
N GLU A 41 -5.31 -3.01 10.50
CA GLU A 41 -6.28 -2.77 9.44
C GLU A 41 -5.70 -1.90 8.32
N TYR A 42 -6.20 -2.11 7.11
CA TYR A 42 -5.91 -1.28 5.94
C TYR A 42 -6.50 0.13 6.11
N GLN A 43 -5.65 1.15 5.95
CA GLN A 43 -6.07 2.55 6.03
C GLN A 43 -6.19 3.14 4.64
N GLN A 44 -7.40 3.59 4.31
CA GLN A 44 -7.68 4.29 3.05
C GLN A 44 -7.03 5.67 3.02
N ALA A 45 -6.70 6.12 1.81
CA ALA A 45 -6.29 7.48 1.58
C ALA A 45 -7.40 8.49 1.98
N PRO A 46 -7.03 9.70 2.44
CA PRO A 46 -7.98 10.78 2.66
C PRO A 46 -8.87 11.04 1.42
N LEU A 47 -10.11 11.48 1.64
CA LEU A 47 -11.09 11.70 0.57
C LEU A 47 -10.56 12.55 -0.60
N TRP A 48 -9.86 13.65 -0.30
CA TRP A 48 -9.28 14.52 -1.33
C TRP A 48 -8.23 13.80 -2.19
N ARG A 49 -7.44 12.90 -1.60
CA ARG A 49 -6.42 12.12 -2.31
C ARG A 49 -7.07 11.03 -3.16
N ARG A 50 -8.15 10.41 -2.67
CA ARG A 50 -8.96 9.46 -3.45
C ARG A 50 -9.59 10.12 -4.68
N ILE A 51 -10.05 11.37 -4.56
CA ILE A 51 -10.54 12.14 -5.71
C ILE A 51 -9.42 12.36 -6.73
N ILE A 52 -8.21 12.73 -6.29
CA ILE A 52 -7.06 12.88 -7.19
C ILE A 52 -6.71 11.56 -7.88
N ASN A 53 -6.64 10.45 -7.12
CA ASN A 53 -6.35 9.12 -7.66
C ASN A 53 -7.40 8.68 -8.69
N PHE A 54 -8.68 9.04 -8.50
CA PHE A 54 -9.75 8.73 -9.46
C PHE A 54 -9.51 9.38 -10.83
N PHE A 55 -8.89 10.56 -10.86
CA PHE A 55 -8.53 11.26 -12.09
C PHE A 55 -7.13 10.89 -12.62
N GLU A 56 -6.37 10.08 -11.88
CA GLU A 56 -5.05 9.63 -12.31
C GLU A 56 -5.22 8.56 -13.40
N PRO A 57 -4.64 8.76 -14.60
CA PRO A 57 -4.85 7.81 -15.68
C PRO A 57 -4.06 6.53 -15.43
N VAL A 58 -4.76 5.39 -15.51
CA VAL A 58 -4.20 4.04 -15.33
C VAL A 58 -3.50 3.62 -16.62
N TRP A 59 -2.22 3.98 -16.78
CA TRP A 59 -1.36 3.52 -17.89
C TRP A 59 -0.39 2.45 -17.42
#